data_AF-K1U884-F1
#
_entry.id   AF-K1U884-F1
#
_cell.length_a   1.000
_cell.length_b   1.000
_cell.length_c   1.000
_cell.angle_alpha   90.00
_cell.angle_beta   90.00
_cell.angle_gamma   90.00
#
_symmetry.space_group_name_H-M   'P 1'
#
loop_
_entity.id
_entity.type
_entity.pdbx_description
1 polymer ?
#
loop_
_entity_poly.entity_id
_entity_poly.type
_entity_poly.pdbx_seq_one_letter_code
_entity_poly.pdbx_strand_id
1 'polypeptide(L)'
;AGLVAVLCFGGLLARLFTLQILDHSGYANRAAAQQLRDTTLPAARGEIYSADGVTLAASKTCWTIRASPRELADELVQPAAKALSEILDIDYDATLQKLSKRTSNDCLLRRRVDADLADAVRAWCTQNNAQGIQILQDTKRVYPQGNFMGCLLGFTDVDNQGLWGLELQY
;
A
#
# COMPACT_ATOMS: atom_id res chain seq x y z
N ALA A 1 -17.18 -53.51 -10.68
CA ALA A 1 -16.37 -52.28 -10.66
C ALA A 1 -17.14 -51.07 -11.20
N GLY A 2 -17.68 -51.10 -12.43
CA GLY A 2 -18.34 -49.93 -13.04
C GLY A 2 -19.57 -49.39 -12.29
N LEU A 3 -20.41 -50.27 -11.73
CA LEU A 3 -21.65 -49.84 -11.04
C LEU A 3 -21.38 -49.09 -9.73
N VAL A 4 -20.31 -49.46 -9.01
CA VAL A 4 -19.85 -48.76 -7.81
C VAL A 4 -19.30 -47.38 -8.18
N ALA A 5 -18.53 -47.29 -9.27
CA ALA A 5 -18.01 -46.01 -9.75
C ALA A 5 -19.15 -45.04 -10.15
N VAL A 6 -20.19 -45.53 -10.82
CA VAL A 6 -21.36 -44.73 -11.20
C VAL A 6 -22.11 -44.21 -9.96
N LEU A 7 -22.30 -45.04 -8.94
CA LEU A 7 -22.93 -44.62 -7.68
C LEU A 7 -22.10 -43.55 -6.95
N CYS A 8 -20.77 -43.72 -6.88
CA CYS A 8 -19.88 -42.71 -6.30
C CYS A 8 -19.91 -41.39 -7.08
N PHE A 9 -19.83 -41.43 -8.41
CA PHE A 9 -19.92 -40.23 -9.25
C PHE A 9 -21.30 -39.55 -9.15
N GLY A 10 -22.39 -40.33 -9.09
CA GLY A 10 -23.73 -39.80 -8.88
C GLY A 10 -23.87 -39.05 -7.56
N GLY A 11 -23.32 -39.60 -6.46
CA GLY A 11 -23.29 -38.93 -5.17
C GLY A 11 -22.47 -37.62 -5.19
N LEU A 12 -21.33 -37.62 -5.87
CA LEU A 12 -20.50 -36.42 -6.06
C LEU A 12 -21.22 -35.34 -6.88
N LEU A 13 -21.90 -35.72 -7.96
CA LEU A 13 -22.67 -34.79 -8.80
C LEU A 13 -23.86 -34.20 -8.04
N ALA A 14 -24.57 -35.01 -7.26
CA ALA A 14 -25.64 -34.52 -6.40
C ALA A 14 -25.09 -33.51 -5.38
N ARG A 15 -23.96 -33.82 -4.72
CA ARG A 15 -23.31 -32.89 -3.79
C ARG A 15 -22.87 -31.60 -4.49
N LEU A 16 -22.30 -31.69 -5.69
CA LEU A 16 -21.92 -30.54 -6.50
C LEU A 16 -23.13 -29.67 -6.85
N PHE A 17 -24.24 -30.28 -7.28
CA PHE A 17 -25.49 -29.58 -7.58
C PHE A 17 -26.03 -28.84 -6.36
N THR A 18 -26.00 -29.46 -5.17
CA THR A 18 -26.42 -28.77 -3.94
C THR A 18 -25.56 -27.54 -3.64
N LEU A 19 -24.24 -27.64 -3.81
CA LEU A 19 -23.32 -26.53 -3.54
C LEU A 19 -23.42 -25.41 -4.58
N GLN A 20 -23.62 -25.75 -5.86
CA GLN A 20 -23.63 -24.78 -6.96
C GLN A 20 -24.99 -24.13 -7.21
N ILE A 21 -26.11 -24.79 -6.89
CA ILE A 21 -27.46 -24.27 -7.20
C ILE A 21 -28.23 -23.89 -5.94
N LEU A 22 -28.28 -24.76 -4.92
CA LEU A 22 -29.04 -24.49 -3.70
C LEU A 22 -28.32 -23.49 -2.79
N ASP A 23 -26.99 -23.57 -2.70
CA ASP A 23 -26.19 -22.81 -1.72
C ASP A 23 -25.21 -21.80 -2.37
N HIS A 24 -25.45 -21.44 -3.63
CA HIS A 24 -24.56 -20.61 -4.45
C HIS A 24 -24.22 -19.26 -3.79
N SER A 25 -25.20 -18.59 -3.18
CA SER A 25 -25.05 -17.26 -2.60
C SER A 25 -24.19 -17.27 -1.34
N GLY A 26 -24.28 -18.33 -0.52
CA GLY A 26 -23.47 -18.48 0.69
C GLY A 26 -21.98 -18.66 0.39
N TYR A 27 -21.65 -19.52 -0.59
CA TYR A 27 -20.26 -19.74 -0.99
C TYR A 27 -19.70 -18.59 -1.83
N ALA A 28 -20.51 -17.95 -2.67
CA ALA A 28 -20.11 -16.75 -3.39
C ALA A 28 -19.75 -15.60 -2.44
N ASN A 29 -20.56 -15.37 -1.40
CA ASN A 29 -20.28 -14.34 -0.40
C ASN A 29 -19.03 -14.66 0.43
N ARG A 30 -18.79 -15.93 0.78
CA ARG A 30 -17.55 -16.36 1.46
C ARG A 30 -16.31 -16.18 0.57
N ALA A 31 -16.43 -16.49 -0.72
CA ALA A 31 -15.35 -16.26 -1.68
C ALA A 31 -15.08 -14.76 -1.85
N ALA A 32 -16.12 -13.94 -1.97
CA ALA A 32 -16.00 -12.49 -2.03
C ALA A 32 -15.35 -11.91 -0.77
N ALA A 33 -15.77 -12.35 0.43
CA ALA A 33 -15.18 -11.91 1.69
C ALA A 33 -13.70 -12.34 1.86
N GLN A 34 -13.28 -13.43 1.20
CA GLN A 34 -11.88 -13.86 1.20
C GLN A 34 -11.01 -13.05 0.23
N GLN A 35 -11.60 -12.58 -0.88
CA GLN A 35 -10.89 -11.85 -1.93
C GLN A 35 -10.88 -10.33 -1.69
N LEU A 36 -11.96 -9.79 -1.12
CA LEU A 36 -12.10 -8.39 -0.82
C LEU A 36 -11.57 -8.10 0.58
N ARG A 37 -10.74 -7.07 0.69
CA ARG A 37 -10.34 -6.52 1.98
C ARG A 37 -10.81 -5.08 2.03
N ASP A 38 -11.46 -4.72 3.13
CA ASP A 38 -11.77 -3.32 3.39
C ASP A 38 -10.46 -2.53 3.54
N THR A 39 -10.35 -1.44 2.79
CA THR A 39 -9.27 -0.47 2.95
C THR A 39 -9.88 0.84 3.38
N THR A 40 -9.50 1.32 4.57
CA THR A 40 -9.91 2.63 5.03
C THR A 40 -9.14 3.69 4.25
N LEU A 41 -9.85 4.52 3.49
CA LEU A 41 -9.23 5.69 2.86
C LEU A 41 -9.24 6.83 3.90
N PRO A 42 -8.08 7.23 4.46
CA PRO A 42 -8.05 8.28 5.46
C PRO A 42 -8.51 9.60 4.85
N ALA A 43 -9.36 10.34 5.56
CA ALA A 43 -9.75 11.68 5.16
C ALA A 43 -8.54 12.62 5.25
N ALA A 44 -8.48 13.60 4.34
CA ALA A 44 -7.46 14.64 4.42
C ALA A 44 -7.69 15.49 5.69
N ARG A 45 -6.62 15.73 6.45
CA ARG A 45 -6.66 16.58 7.64
C ARG A 45 -6.82 18.05 7.23
N GLY A 46 -7.66 18.78 7.96
CA GLY A 46 -7.96 20.19 7.71
C GLY A 46 -6.73 21.10 7.76
N GLU A 47 -6.78 22.18 6.99
CA GLU A 47 -5.73 23.20 6.99
C GLU A 47 -5.93 24.18 8.14
N ILE A 48 -4.83 24.60 8.77
CA ILE A 48 -4.84 25.59 9.85
C ILE A 48 -4.38 26.93 9.26
N TYR A 49 -5.18 27.96 9.48
CA TYR A 49 -4.93 29.31 9.02
C TYR A 49 -4.73 30.28 10.19
N SER A 50 -3.89 31.28 10.00
CA SER A 50 -3.85 32.46 10.87
C SER A 50 -5.13 33.29 10.69
N ALA A 51 -5.41 34.20 11.63
CA ALA A 51 -6.49 35.17 11.52
C ALA A 51 -6.41 36.01 10.23
N ASP A 52 -5.19 36.25 9.74
CA ASP A 52 -4.92 36.98 8.50
C ASP A 52 -5.05 36.12 7.22
N GLY A 53 -5.45 34.85 7.34
CA GLY A 53 -5.62 33.92 6.22
C GLY A 53 -4.32 33.23 5.73
N VAL A 54 -3.20 33.40 6.43
CA VAL A 54 -1.94 32.72 6.10
C VAL A 54 -1.99 31.26 6.53
N THR A 55 -1.65 30.33 5.63
CA THR A 55 -1.59 28.89 5.95
C THR A 55 -0.44 28.57 6.91
N LEU A 56 -0.78 28.01 8.05
CA LEU A 56 0.15 27.61 9.11
C LEU A 56 0.47 26.11 9.08
N ALA A 57 -0.52 25.28 8.77
CA ALA A 57 -0.34 23.84 8.61
C ALA A 57 -1.26 23.32 7.50
N ALA A 58 -0.70 22.51 6.60
CA ALA A 58 -1.42 21.95 5.47
C ALA A 58 -1.08 20.46 5.27
N SER A 59 -1.98 19.77 4.60
CA SER A 59 -1.81 18.36 4.23
C SER A 59 -1.32 18.28 2.79
N LYS A 60 -0.11 17.78 2.57
CA LYS A 60 0.44 17.58 1.21
C LYS A 60 0.37 16.11 0.83
N THR A 61 -0.14 15.83 -0.36
CA THR A 61 -0.09 14.49 -0.94
C THR A 61 1.36 14.05 -1.15
N CYS A 62 1.67 12.84 -0.72
CA CYS A 62 2.94 12.17 -0.93
C CYS A 62 2.70 10.70 -1.27
N TRP A 63 3.76 9.96 -1.55
CA TRP A 63 3.65 8.56 -1.91
C TRP A 63 4.56 7.69 -1.04
N THR A 64 4.08 6.50 -0.72
CA THR A 64 4.83 5.48 -0.01
C THR A 64 5.10 4.34 -1.00
N ILE A 65 6.37 4.04 -1.18
CA ILE A 65 6.84 3.02 -2.13
C ILE A 65 7.16 1.76 -1.36
N ARG A 66 6.48 0.69 -1.77
CA ARG A 66 6.63 -0.66 -1.25
C ARG A 66 6.97 -1.60 -2.39
N ALA A 67 7.61 -2.71 -2.03
CA ALA A 67 7.87 -3.80 -2.93
C ALA A 67 7.30 -5.10 -2.34
N SER A 68 6.84 -5.96 -3.22
CA SER A 68 6.40 -7.32 -2.96
C SER A 68 7.45 -8.25 -3.56
N PRO A 69 8.51 -8.63 -2.80
CA PRO A 69 9.55 -9.52 -3.27
C PRO A 69 9.02 -10.79 -3.91
N ARG A 70 7.87 -11.32 -3.49
CA ARG A 70 7.33 -12.54 -4.09
C ARG A 70 6.81 -12.38 -5.53
N GLU A 71 6.39 -11.17 -5.91
CA GLU A 71 5.81 -10.88 -7.22
C GLU A 71 6.85 -10.38 -8.23
N LEU A 72 8.01 -9.91 -7.75
CA LEU A 72 9.09 -9.41 -8.59
C LEU A 72 9.90 -10.58 -9.19
N ALA A 73 10.09 -10.61 -10.51
CA ALA A 73 10.90 -11.64 -11.19
C ALA A 73 12.35 -11.71 -10.66
N ASP A 74 12.96 -12.91 -10.65
CA ASP A 74 14.35 -13.14 -10.20
C ASP A 74 15.37 -12.31 -10.98
N GLU A 75 15.17 -12.18 -12.28
CA GLU A 75 16.04 -11.39 -13.17
C GLU A 75 15.96 -9.88 -12.89
N LEU A 76 14.83 -9.42 -12.34
CA LEU A 76 14.58 -8.00 -12.09
C LEU A 76 15.01 -7.52 -10.70
N VAL A 77 15.43 -8.42 -9.79
CA VAL A 77 15.79 -8.04 -8.42
C VAL A 77 16.98 -7.08 -8.38
N GLN A 78 18.07 -7.41 -9.07
CA GLN A 78 19.27 -6.58 -9.12
C GLN A 78 19.04 -5.23 -9.82
N PRO A 79 18.43 -5.16 -11.03
CA PRO A 79 18.18 -3.89 -11.68
C PRO A 79 17.16 -3.04 -10.92
N ALA A 80 16.14 -3.65 -10.29
CA ALA A 80 15.21 -2.95 -9.41
C ALA A 80 15.92 -2.34 -8.21
N ALA A 81 16.77 -3.11 -7.51
CA ALA A 81 17.52 -2.61 -6.37
C ALA A 81 18.37 -1.39 -6.75
N LYS A 82 19.04 -1.45 -7.91
CA LYS A 82 19.89 -0.36 -8.41
C LYS A 82 19.07 0.89 -8.75
N ALA A 83 18.05 0.74 -9.59
CA ALA A 83 17.20 1.87 -9.98
C ALA A 83 16.49 2.51 -8.79
N LEU A 84 15.95 1.70 -7.88
CA LEU A 84 15.28 2.20 -6.68
C LEU A 84 16.25 2.87 -5.71
N SER A 85 17.49 2.38 -5.59
CA SER A 85 18.53 3.03 -4.79
C SER A 85 18.89 4.41 -5.33
N GLU A 86 19.05 4.54 -6.65
CA GLU A 86 19.40 5.81 -7.31
C GLU A 86 18.23 6.81 -7.28
N ILE A 87 16.99 6.37 -7.50
CA ILE A 87 15.82 7.25 -7.50
C ILE A 87 15.47 7.69 -6.08
N LEU A 88 15.49 6.78 -5.10
CA LEU A 88 15.00 7.06 -3.74
C LEU A 88 16.09 7.50 -2.77
N ASP A 89 17.35 7.56 -3.22
CA ASP A 89 18.53 7.86 -2.40
C ASP A 89 18.58 6.95 -1.16
N ILE A 90 18.44 5.63 -1.39
CA ILE A 90 18.48 4.59 -0.36
C ILE A 90 19.64 3.64 -0.61
N ASP A 91 20.12 2.99 0.45
CA ASP A 91 21.22 2.04 0.35
C ASP A 91 20.89 0.85 -0.56
N TYR A 92 21.79 0.59 -1.50
CA TYR A 92 21.64 -0.48 -2.49
C TYR A 92 21.67 -1.85 -1.83
N ASP A 93 22.63 -2.10 -0.93
CA ASP A 93 22.81 -3.42 -0.32
C ASP A 93 21.62 -3.78 0.58
N ALA A 94 21.15 -2.83 1.40
CA ALA A 94 19.94 -3.01 2.20
C ALA A 94 18.69 -3.25 1.34
N THR A 95 18.58 -2.56 0.20
CA THR A 95 17.45 -2.72 -0.73
C THR A 95 17.50 -4.07 -1.43
N LEU A 96 18.68 -4.51 -1.86
CA LEU A 96 18.88 -5.81 -2.48
C LEU A 96 18.53 -6.93 -1.50
N GLN A 97 19.03 -6.88 -0.25
CA GLN A 97 18.69 -7.88 0.77
C GLN A 97 17.18 -7.98 1.02
N LYS A 98 16.50 -6.82 1.07
CA LYS A 98 15.05 -6.74 1.21
C LYS A 98 14.31 -7.39 0.03
N LEU A 99 14.74 -7.11 -1.20
CA LEU A 99 14.13 -7.65 -2.42
C LEU A 99 14.48 -9.12 -2.67
N SER A 100 15.64 -9.60 -2.23
CA SER A 100 16.03 -11.02 -2.31
C SER A 100 15.25 -11.91 -1.35
N LYS A 101 14.64 -11.34 -0.30
CA LYS A 101 13.85 -12.10 0.67
C LYS A 101 12.46 -12.45 0.13
N ARG A 102 12.38 -13.52 -0.67
CA ARG A 102 11.15 -14.04 -1.33
C ARG A 102 10.04 -14.49 -0.37
N THR A 103 10.31 -14.59 0.93
CA THR A 103 9.28 -14.89 1.94
C THR A 103 8.39 -13.69 2.25
N SER A 104 8.81 -12.46 1.92
CA SER A 104 8.03 -11.25 2.21
C SER A 104 7.09 -10.92 1.06
N ASN A 105 5.81 -10.69 1.37
CA ASN A 105 4.83 -10.17 0.42
C ASN A 105 4.75 -8.64 0.43
N ASP A 106 5.34 -7.99 1.44
CA ASP A 106 5.37 -6.54 1.58
C ASP A 106 6.71 -6.13 2.19
N CYS A 107 7.35 -5.16 1.58
CA CYS A 107 8.61 -4.59 2.02
C CYS A 107 8.57 -3.08 1.81
N LEU A 108 8.72 -2.35 2.90
CA LEU A 108 8.79 -0.90 2.85
C LEU A 108 10.18 -0.44 2.37
N LEU A 109 10.19 0.31 1.27
CA LEU A 109 11.39 0.92 0.73
C LEU A 109 11.53 2.35 1.25
N ARG A 110 10.55 3.20 0.96
CA ARG A 110 10.57 4.61 1.36
C ARG A 110 9.15 5.15 1.59
N ARG A 111 8.98 5.93 2.65
CA ARG A 111 7.73 6.65 2.97
C ARG A 111 7.81 8.11 2.55
N ARG A 112 6.64 8.72 2.31
CA ARG A 112 6.48 10.18 2.15
C ARG A 112 7.34 10.81 1.04
N VAL A 113 7.50 10.08 -0.05
CA VAL A 113 8.21 10.47 -1.27
C VAL A 113 7.38 11.54 -2.01
N ASP A 114 8.04 12.53 -2.59
CA ASP A 114 7.38 13.56 -3.41
C ASP A 114 6.96 13.02 -4.79
N ALA A 115 6.12 13.78 -5.49
CA ALA A 115 5.51 13.35 -6.76
C ALA A 115 6.56 12.97 -7.81
N ASP A 116 7.58 13.81 -7.97
CA ASP A 116 8.60 13.65 -9.01
C ASP A 116 9.35 12.31 -8.89
N LEU A 117 9.70 11.92 -7.66
CA LEU A 117 10.36 10.65 -7.38
C LEU A 117 9.40 9.46 -7.56
N ALA A 118 8.13 9.60 -7.17
CA ALA A 118 7.13 8.56 -7.36
C ALA A 118 6.85 8.31 -8.86
N ASP A 119 6.82 9.37 -9.66
CA ASP A 119 6.64 9.30 -11.11
C ASP A 119 7.87 8.70 -11.81
N ALA A 120 9.08 9.00 -11.33
CA ALA A 120 10.31 8.34 -11.80
C ALA A 120 10.28 6.83 -11.55
N VAL A 121 9.85 6.39 -10.35
CA VAL A 121 9.67 4.95 -10.07
C VAL A 121 8.59 4.34 -10.96
N ARG A 122 7.46 5.03 -11.16
CA ARG A 122 6.40 4.56 -12.05
C ARG A 122 6.90 4.37 -13.48
N ALA A 123 7.65 5.34 -14.01
CA ALA A 123 8.24 5.26 -15.34
C ALA A 123 9.18 4.07 -15.48
N TRP A 124 10.04 3.83 -14.49
CA TRP A 124 10.94 2.68 -14.48
C TRP A 124 10.18 1.34 -14.47
N CYS A 125 9.13 1.23 -13.64
CA CYS A 125 8.29 0.03 -13.59
C CYS A 125 7.60 -0.26 -14.92
N THR A 126 7.06 0.77 -15.59
CA THR A 126 6.39 0.62 -16.89
C THR A 126 7.37 0.21 -17.99
N GLN A 127 8.59 0.76 -17.99
CA GLN A 127 9.61 0.42 -18.99
C GLN A 127 10.10 -1.03 -18.87
N ASN A 128 10.25 -1.53 -17.64
CA ASN A 128 10.81 -2.87 -17.37
C ASN A 128 9.72 -3.93 -17.12
N ASN A 129 8.45 -3.55 -17.24
CA ASN A 129 7.29 -4.39 -16.91
C ASN A 129 7.43 -5.05 -15.52
N ALA A 130 7.98 -4.31 -14.56
CA ALA A 130 8.32 -4.83 -13.24
C ALA A 130 7.05 -4.99 -12.39
N GLN A 131 6.71 -6.24 -12.09
CA GLN A 131 5.61 -6.57 -11.18
C GLN A 131 6.07 -6.54 -9.73
N GLY A 132 5.15 -6.25 -8.81
CA GLY A 132 5.43 -6.26 -7.37
C GLY A 132 5.92 -4.93 -6.78
N ILE A 133 6.08 -3.84 -7.54
CA ILE A 133 6.32 -2.51 -6.95
C ILE A 133 4.99 -1.78 -6.77
N GLN A 134 4.69 -1.42 -5.53
CA GLN A 134 3.45 -0.76 -5.14
C GLN A 134 3.74 0.70 -4.76
N ILE A 135 3.06 1.62 -5.46
CA ILE A 135 3.12 3.05 -5.18
C ILE A 135 1.79 3.43 -4.54
N LEU A 136 1.79 3.57 -3.22
CA LEU A 136 0.61 3.91 -2.44
C LEU A 136 0.55 5.41 -2.21
N GLN A 137 -0.61 6.02 -2.46
CA GLN A 137 -0.83 7.41 -2.09
C GLN A 137 -0.90 7.55 -0.57
N ASP A 138 -0.26 8.58 -0.04
CA ASP A 138 -0.12 8.89 1.37
C ASP A 138 -0.26 10.42 1.56
N THR A 139 -0.33 10.88 2.80
CA THR A 139 -0.39 12.31 3.12
C THR A 139 0.61 12.65 4.21
N LYS A 140 1.36 13.75 4.01
CA LYS A 140 2.27 14.29 5.01
C LYS A 140 1.83 15.68 5.46
N ARG A 141 1.94 15.93 6.76
CA ARG A 141 1.73 17.27 7.33
C ARG A 141 2.92 18.16 7.01
N VAL A 142 2.66 19.37 6.50
CA VAL A 142 3.67 20.38 6.20
C VAL A 142 3.32 21.69 6.88
N TYR A 143 4.35 22.34 7.44
CA TYR A 143 4.26 23.62 8.15
C TYR A 143 5.03 24.66 7.34
N PRO A 144 4.36 25.46 6.47
CA PRO A 144 5.04 26.39 5.56
C PRO A 144 5.89 27.45 6.28
N GLN A 145 5.46 27.86 7.48
CA GLN A 145 6.18 28.83 8.32
C GLN A 145 7.27 28.19 9.20
N GLY A 146 7.55 26.90 9.00
CA GLY A 146 8.56 26.15 9.74
C GLY A 146 8.29 26.08 11.24
N ASN A 147 9.36 26.15 12.03
CA ASN A 147 9.32 25.91 13.47
C ASN A 147 8.84 27.09 14.30
N PHE A 148 8.56 28.25 13.69
CA PHE A 148 8.22 29.48 14.41
C PHE A 148 7.03 29.29 15.37
N MET A 149 6.02 28.52 14.94
CA MET A 149 4.81 28.22 15.72
C MET A 149 4.75 26.75 16.17
N GLY A 150 5.87 26.02 16.12
CA GLY A 150 5.89 24.57 16.40
C GLY A 150 5.40 24.22 17.81
N CYS A 151 5.66 25.06 18.82
CA CYS A 151 5.17 24.84 20.19
C CYS A 151 3.65 25.05 20.33
N LEU A 152 3.05 25.92 19.50
CA LEU A 152 1.62 26.23 19.56
C LEU A 152 0.82 25.26 18.67
N LEU A 153 1.24 25.10 17.41
CA LEU A 153 0.62 24.20 16.45
C LEU A 153 0.83 22.74 16.88
N GLY A 154 2.03 22.40 17.35
CA GLY A 154 2.42 21.02 17.61
C GLY A 154 2.84 20.27 16.34
N PHE A 155 2.83 18.95 16.40
CA PHE A 155 3.25 18.07 15.32
C PHE A 155 2.40 16.80 15.26
N THR A 156 2.41 16.14 14.11
CA THR A 156 1.69 14.91 13.85
C THR A 156 2.62 13.70 13.75
N ASP A 157 2.10 12.52 14.05
CA ASP A 157 2.80 11.24 13.88
C ASP A 157 2.89 10.78 12.41
N VAL A 158 3.48 9.60 12.19
CA VAL A 158 3.53 8.89 10.92
C VAL A 158 2.14 8.68 10.31
N ASP A 159 1.13 8.46 11.15
CA ASP A 159 -0.27 8.23 10.75
C ASP A 159 -1.12 9.52 10.73
N ASN A 160 -0.47 10.69 10.70
CA ASN A 160 -1.11 12.01 10.62
C ASN A 160 -2.03 12.35 11.81
N GLN A 161 -1.84 11.67 12.95
CA GLN A 161 -2.49 11.96 14.23
C GLN A 161 -1.72 13.03 14.97
N GLY A 162 -2.41 14.05 15.46
CA GLY A 162 -1.77 15.12 16.25
C GLY A 162 -1.31 14.61 17.60
N LEU A 163 -0.07 14.93 17.96
CA LEU A 163 0.53 14.48 19.23
C LEU A 163 0.58 15.60 20.26
N TRP A 164 0.65 16.85 19.82
CA TRP A 164 0.83 18.03 20.68
C TRP A 164 0.13 19.26 20.10
N GLY A 165 -0.01 20.30 20.93
CA GLY A 165 -0.48 21.61 20.51
C GLY A 165 -1.91 21.59 19.96
N LEU A 166 -2.19 22.52 19.05
CA LEU A 166 -3.47 22.61 18.36
C LEU A 166 -3.79 21.35 17.54
N GLU A 167 -2.78 20.67 16.98
CA GLU A 167 -2.98 19.42 16.23
C GLU A 167 -3.51 18.28 17.12
N LEU A 168 -3.18 18.25 18.43
CA LEU A 168 -3.77 17.24 19.33
C LEU A 168 -5.26 17.51 19.59
N GLN A 169 -5.64 18.79 19.63
CA GLN A 169 -7.00 19.21 19.97
C GLN A 169 -7.96 19.15 18.77
N TYR A 170 -7.46 19.42 17.56
CA TYR A 170 -8.21 19.47 16.30
C TYR A 170 -7.52 18.65 15.23
#